data_AF-A0A183D653-F1
#
_entry.id   AF-A0A183D653-F1
#
_cell.length_a   1.000
_cell.length_b   1.000
_cell.length_c   1.000
_cell.angle_alpha   90.00
_cell.angle_beta   90.00
_cell.angle_gamma   90.00
#
_symmetry.space_group_name_H-M   'P 1'
#
loop_
_entity.id
_entity.type
_entity.pdbx_description
1 polymer ?
#
loop_
_entity_poly.entity_id
_entity_poly.type
_entity_poly.pdbx_seq_one_letter_code
_entity_poly.pdbx_strand_id
1 'polypeptide(L)'
;MGDVPTGHHVTFAEEWTEFFGQRVNLERIEKSCLSGRLRGSHVRSIVWRILLKCLPVERDEWLTILARTRNSYAKLKTQLITNPREHASDMDPNVSNPLSLGKEVTGFFCLMEISCCFYNHHQQAY
;
A
#
# COMPACT_ATOMS: atom_id res chain seq x y z
N MET A 1 -43.81 -11.03 -9.25
CA MET A 1 -42.85 -9.92 -9.16
C MET A 1 -42.13 -10.09 -7.84
N GLY A 2 -41.01 -10.82 -7.84
CA GLY A 2 -40.21 -11.02 -6.63
C GLY A 2 -39.15 -9.94 -6.60
N ASP A 3 -39.08 -9.16 -5.51
CA ASP A 3 -38.07 -8.14 -5.34
C ASP A 3 -36.68 -8.76 -5.46
N VAL A 4 -35.92 -8.33 -6.46
CA VAL A 4 -34.49 -8.63 -6.57
C VAL A 4 -33.82 -7.98 -5.37
N PRO A 5 -33.06 -8.71 -4.54
CA PRO A 5 -32.33 -8.08 -3.45
C PRO A 5 -31.31 -7.13 -4.06
N THR A 6 -31.58 -5.83 -3.98
CA THR A 6 -30.59 -4.80 -4.29
C THR A 6 -29.43 -5.04 -3.36
N GLY A 7 -28.30 -5.52 -3.90
CA GLY A 7 -27.09 -5.77 -3.12
C GLY A 7 -26.79 -4.57 -2.25
N HIS A 8 -26.84 -4.77 -0.93
CA HIS A 8 -26.66 -3.69 0.02
C HIS A 8 -25.22 -3.19 -0.11
N HIS A 9 -25.05 -2.02 -0.73
CA HIS A 9 -23.74 -1.42 -0.94
C HIS A 9 -23.30 -0.74 0.36
N VAL A 10 -22.43 -1.41 1.12
CA VAL A 10 -21.87 -0.88 2.37
C VAL A 10 -21.04 0.35 2.03
N THR A 11 -21.29 1.45 2.73
CA THR A 11 -20.53 2.69 2.55
C THR A 11 -19.15 2.58 3.20
N PHE A 12 -18.20 3.42 2.75
CA PHE A 12 -16.88 3.49 3.37
C PHE A 12 -16.95 3.77 4.88
N ALA A 13 -17.86 4.65 5.33
CA ALA A 13 -17.97 5.03 6.73
C ALA A 13 -18.48 3.89 7.63
N GLU A 14 -19.43 3.09 7.13
CA GLU A 14 -19.93 1.91 7.83
C GLU A 14 -18.83 0.85 7.95
N GLU A 15 -18.13 0.57 6.85
CA GLU A 15 -17.03 -0.39 6.83
C GLU A 15 -15.86 0.08 7.70
N TRP A 16 -15.54 1.37 7.67
CA TRP A 16 -14.55 1.97 8.55
C TRP A 16 -14.90 1.76 10.02
N THR A 17 -16.16 2.00 10.39
CA THR A 17 -16.64 1.82 11.77
C THR A 17 -16.61 0.34 12.18
N GLU A 18 -16.92 -0.56 11.25
CA GLU A 18 -16.88 -2.01 11.45
C GLU A 18 -15.47 -2.49 11.83
N PHE A 19 -14.45 -2.06 11.08
CA PHE A 19 -13.07 -2.53 11.22
C PHE A 19 -12.25 -1.72 12.23
N PHE A 20 -12.49 -0.41 12.30
CA PHE A 20 -11.68 0.57 13.01
C PHE A 20 -12.53 1.49 13.89
N GLY A 21 -13.56 0.95 14.55
CA GLY A 21 -14.34 1.67 15.55
C GLY A 21 -13.49 2.19 16.73
N GLN A 22 -14.04 2.24 17.94
CA GLN A 22 -13.33 2.86 19.07
C GLN A 22 -11.99 2.18 19.40
N ARG A 23 -11.91 0.85 19.24
CA ARG A 23 -10.67 0.07 19.37
C ARG A 23 -10.57 -0.93 18.24
N VAL A 24 -9.37 -1.07 17.68
CA VAL A 24 -9.10 -2.03 16.60
C VAL A 24 -8.95 -3.42 17.20
N ASN A 25 -9.72 -4.39 16.70
CA ASN A 25 -9.64 -5.79 17.11
C ASN A 25 -8.95 -6.61 16.01
N LEU A 26 -7.70 -7.01 16.27
CA LEU A 26 -6.90 -7.78 15.32
C LEU A 26 -7.48 -9.16 14.99
N GLU A 27 -7.99 -9.89 15.99
CA GLU A 27 -8.59 -11.22 15.77
C GLU A 27 -9.78 -11.15 14.80
N ARG A 28 -10.62 -10.12 14.96
CA ARG A 28 -11.74 -9.87 14.05
C ARG A 28 -11.25 -9.56 12.64
N ILE A 29 -10.20 -8.75 12.52
CA ILE A 29 -9.59 -8.42 11.23
C ILE A 29 -9.08 -9.69 10.55
N GLU A 30 -8.29 -10.51 11.24
CA GLU A 30 -7.73 -11.76 10.71
C GLU A 30 -8.82 -12.73 10.26
N LYS A 31 -9.86 -12.93 11.07
CA LYS A 31 -11.01 -13.75 10.70
C LYS A 31 -11.72 -13.23 9.45
N SER A 32 -11.82 -11.90 9.31
CA SER A 32 -12.40 -11.25 8.13
C SER A 32 -11.55 -11.44 6.88
N CYS A 33 -10.23 -11.44 7.02
CA CYS A 33 -9.29 -11.75 5.95
C CYS A 33 -9.43 -13.20 5.48
N LEU A 34 -9.43 -14.15 6.43
CA LEU A 34 -9.50 -15.59 6.15
C LEU A 34 -10.82 -16.00 5.50
N SER A 35 -11.91 -15.32 5.84
CA SER A 35 -13.24 -15.50 5.21
C SER A 35 -13.37 -14.82 3.84
N GLY A 36 -12.33 -14.13 3.36
CA GLY A 36 -12.33 -13.49 2.04
C GLY A 36 -13.14 -12.20 1.93
N ARG A 37 -13.69 -11.68 3.04
CA ARG A 37 -14.53 -10.45 3.05
C ARG A 37 -13.79 -9.22 2.54
N LEU A 38 -12.46 -9.22 2.56
CA LEU A 38 -11.66 -8.08 2.08
C LEU A 38 -11.58 -7.94 0.55
N ARG A 39 -12.09 -8.87 -0.28
CA ARG A 39 -11.90 -8.80 -1.75
C ARG A 39 -12.55 -7.58 -2.40
N GLY A 40 -13.65 -7.07 -1.87
CA GLY A 40 -14.32 -5.84 -2.32
C GLY A 40 -14.32 -4.70 -1.29
N SER A 41 -13.54 -4.86 -0.22
CA SER A 41 -13.52 -3.93 0.91
C SER A 41 -12.77 -2.65 0.57
N HIS A 42 -13.34 -1.49 0.91
CA HIS A 42 -12.67 -0.20 0.74
C HIS A 42 -11.51 -0.03 1.73
N VAL A 43 -11.58 -0.70 2.88
CA VAL A 43 -10.55 -0.63 3.93
C VAL A 43 -9.42 -1.66 3.76
N ARG A 44 -9.50 -2.52 2.74
CA ARG A 44 -8.51 -3.58 2.46
C ARG A 44 -7.07 -3.09 2.55
N SER A 45 -6.76 -1.96 1.92
CA SER A 45 -5.38 -1.43 1.88
C SER A 45 -4.86 -1.02 3.26
N ILE A 46 -5.73 -0.63 4.17
CA ILE A 46 -5.39 -0.21 5.53
C ILE A 46 -5.19 -1.45 6.40
N VAL A 47 -6.11 -2.41 6.29
CA VAL A 47 -6.01 -3.70 6.99
C VAL A 47 -4.67 -4.40 6.67
N TRP A 48 -4.27 -4.46 5.41
CA TRP A 48 -2.98 -5.05 5.04
C TRP A 48 -1.78 -4.32 5.63
N ARG A 49 -1.80 -2.98 5.72
CA ARG A 49 -0.72 -2.23 6.37
C ARG A 49 -0.59 -2.59 7.84
N ILE A 50 -1.69 -2.85 8.54
CA ILE A 50 -1.67 -3.27 9.94
C ILE A 50 -1.11 -4.69 10.04
N LEU A 51 -1.62 -5.64 9.24
CA LEU A 51 -1.18 -7.03 9.27
C LEU A 51 0.30 -7.22 8.90
N LEU A 52 0.80 -6.42 7.95
CA LEU A 52 2.20 -6.38 7.55
C LEU A 52 3.07 -5.52 8.48
N LYS A 53 2.50 -5.01 9.58
CA LYS A 53 3.18 -4.16 10.58
C LYS A 53 3.77 -2.87 9.99
N CYS A 54 3.25 -2.40 8.86
CA CYS A 54 3.57 -1.10 8.29
C CYS A 54 2.88 0.04 9.06
N LEU A 55 1.76 -0.26 9.72
CA LEU A 55 1.07 0.63 10.64
C LEU A 55 0.85 -0.09 11.98
N PRO A 56 0.93 0.62 13.11
CA PRO A 56 0.51 0.07 14.40
C PRO A 56 -1.00 -0.14 14.43
N VAL A 57 -1.46 -0.96 15.37
CA VAL A 57 -2.89 -1.19 15.63
C VAL A 57 -3.56 0.10 16.12
N GLU A 58 -2.87 0.83 17.00
CA GLU A 58 -3.31 2.13 17.50
C GLU A 58 -3.17 3.21 16.44
N ARG A 59 -4.22 4.02 16.28
CA ARG A 59 -4.33 4.96 15.16
C ARG A 59 -3.65 6.30 15.40
N ASP A 60 -3.43 6.66 16.65
CA ASP A 60 -2.96 7.99 17.04
C ASP A 60 -1.60 8.34 16.42
N GLU A 61 -0.77 7.32 16.15
CA GLU A 61 0.57 7.50 15.58
C GLU A 61 0.62 7.34 14.05
N TRP A 62 -0.49 7.02 13.39
CA TRP A 62 -0.50 6.71 11.95
C TRP A 62 0.04 7.84 11.10
N LEU A 63 -0.39 9.09 11.36
CA LEU A 63 0.06 10.25 10.59
C LEU A 63 1.57 10.44 10.70
N THR A 64 2.11 10.35 11.91
CA THR A 64 3.55 10.49 12.18
C THR A 64 4.35 9.39 11.49
N ILE A 65 3.92 8.13 11.59
CA ILE A 65 4.61 6.99 10.99
C ILE A 65 4.54 7.06 9.46
N LEU A 66 3.39 7.39 8.90
CA LEU A 66 3.23 7.55 7.45
C LEU A 66 4.09 8.69 6.91
N ALA A 67 4.14 9.84 7.60
CA ALA A 67 5.00 10.95 7.20
C ALA A 67 6.48 10.53 7.22
N ARG A 68 6.93 9.89 8.31
CA ARG A 68 8.31 9.40 8.45
C ARG A 68 8.67 8.40 7.35
N THR A 69 7.85 7.37 7.15
CA THR A 69 8.11 6.30 6.19
C THR A 69 8.11 6.79 4.75
N ARG A 70 7.17 7.68 4.37
CA ARG A 70 7.14 8.29 3.04
C ARG A 70 8.37 9.16 2.78
N ASN A 71 8.78 9.97 3.76
CA ASN A 71 9.98 10.80 3.64
C ASN A 71 11.25 9.95 3.48
N SER A 72 11.39 8.88 4.26
CA SER A 72 12.50 7.94 4.10
C SER A 72 12.49 7.27 2.73
N TYR A 73 11.33 6.80 2.26
CA TYR A 73 11.21 6.22 0.93
C TYR A 73 11.55 7.21 -0.17
N ALA A 74 11.10 8.46 -0.08
CA ALA A 74 11.42 9.49 -1.06
C ALA A 74 12.94 9.74 -1.16
N LYS A 75 13.64 9.83 -0.02
CA LYS A 75 15.11 9.98 0.01
C LYS A 75 15.82 8.80 -0.65
N LEU A 76 15.43 7.57 -0.29
CA LEU A 76 15.99 6.35 -0.87
C LEU A 76 15.70 6.27 -2.37
N LYS A 77 14.49 6.62 -2.79
CA LYS A 77 14.07 6.64 -4.19
C LYS A 77 14.96 7.57 -5.01
N THR A 78 15.22 8.78 -4.54
CA THR A 78 16.12 9.74 -5.22
C THR A 78 17.56 9.24 -5.30
N GLN A 79 18.04 8.52 -4.28
CA GLN A 79 19.42 8.01 -4.24
C GLN A 79 19.64 6.77 -5.10
N LEU A 80 18.62 5.91 -5.23
CA LEU A 80 18.76 4.56 -5.79
C LEU A 80 18.06 4.39 -7.14
N ILE A 81 17.04 5.19 -7.43
CA ILE A 81 16.34 5.14 -8.72
C ILE A 81 16.86 6.29 -9.57
N THR A 82 18.03 6.06 -10.16
CA THR A 82 18.62 6.95 -11.14
C THR A 82 17.99 6.66 -12.50
N ASN A 83 17.56 7.70 -13.22
CA ASN A 83 17.07 7.57 -14.58
C ASN A 83 18.22 7.08 -15.48
N PRO A 84 18.14 5.89 -16.10
CA PRO A 84 19.21 5.37 -16.95
C PRO A 84 19.53 6.30 -18.13
N ARG A 85 18.59 7.17 -18.52
CA ARG A 85 18.78 8.15 -19.60
C ARG A 85 19.56 9.40 -19.18
N GLU A 86 19.72 9.66 -17.88
CA GLU A 86 20.47 10.82 -17.37
C GLU A 86 21.98 10.54 -17.25
N HIS A 87 22.40 9.26 -17.21
CA HIS A 87 23.82 8.84 -17.18
C HIS A 87 24.33 8.21 -18.48
N ALA A 88 23.46 8.02 -19.49
CA ALA A 88 23.85 7.45 -20.78
C ALA A 88 24.89 8.29 -21.54
N SER A 89 25.13 9.54 -21.11
CA SER A 89 26.15 10.42 -21.71
C SER A 89 27.54 10.28 -21.08
N ASP A 90 27.72 9.58 -19.95
CA ASP A 90 28.98 9.62 -19.17
C ASP A 90 29.53 8.24 -18.75
N MET A 91 28.93 7.13 -19.21
CA MET A 91 29.38 5.77 -18.87
C MET A 91 29.69 4.96 -20.13
N ASP A 92 30.87 4.34 -20.15
CA ASP A 92 31.30 3.40 -21.19
C ASP A 92 30.23 2.29 -21.36
N PRO A 93 29.68 2.08 -22.57
CA PRO A 93 28.65 1.09 -22.88
C PRO A 93 28.95 -0.33 -22.36
N ASN A 94 30.23 -0.68 -22.15
CA ASN A 94 30.63 -1.99 -21.63
C ASN A 94 30.42 -2.17 -20.12
N VAL A 95 30.17 -1.11 -19.35
CA VAL A 95 30.02 -1.16 -17.89
C VAL A 95 28.54 -1.19 -17.46
N SER A 96 27.63 -0.73 -18.30
CA SER A 96 26.18 -0.64 -18.00
C SER A 96 25.37 -1.85 -18.49
N ASN A 97 26.00 -3.03 -18.65
CA ASN A 97 25.30 -4.22 -19.09
C ASN A 97 24.41 -4.79 -17.96
N PRO A 98 23.07 -4.84 -18.09
CA PRO A 98 22.18 -5.41 -17.07
C PRO A 98 22.39 -6.91 -16.80
N LEU A 99 23.24 -7.60 -17.57
CA LEU A 99 23.64 -8.99 -17.33
C LEU A 99 24.82 -9.15 -16.35
N SER A 100 25.43 -8.06 -15.86
CA SER A 100 26.47 -8.17 -14.83
C SER A 100 25.82 -8.54 -13.47
N LEU A 101 25.67 -9.84 -13.24
CA LEU A 101 25.14 -10.44 -12.01
C LEU A 101 25.91 -9.90 -10.78
N GLY A 102 25.29 -8.98 -10.05
CA GLY A 102 25.91 -8.34 -8.90
C GLY A 102 24.88 -7.73 -7.97
N LYS A 103 24.25 -8.61 -7.17
CA LYS A 103 23.52 -8.35 -5.91
C LYS A 103 22.03 -8.02 -5.99
N GLU A 104 21.29 -9.03 -5.54
CA GLU A 104 19.98 -9.06 -4.87
C GLU A 104 19.16 -7.76 -4.78
N VAL A 105 18.02 -7.74 -5.47
CA VAL A 105 16.92 -6.78 -5.23
C VAL A 105 15.83 -7.48 -4.43
N THR A 106 16.13 -7.82 -3.18
CA THR A 106 15.14 -8.35 -2.24
C THR A 106 14.26 -7.20 -1.73
N GLY A 107 13.02 -7.11 -2.24
CA GLY A 107 11.94 -6.38 -1.56
C GLY A 107 11.15 -5.33 -2.37
N PHE A 108 11.44 -5.10 -3.65
CA PHE A 108 10.69 -4.09 -4.43
C PHE A 108 9.25 -4.47 -4.78
N PHE A 109 8.89 -5.76 -4.71
CA PHE A 109 7.58 -6.23 -5.16
C PHE A 109 6.44 -5.90 -4.19
N CYS A 110 6.72 -5.71 -2.89
CA CYS A 110 5.66 -5.46 -1.90
C CYS A 110 5.19 -3.98 -1.87
N LEU A 111 5.97 -3.05 -2.44
CA LEU A 111 5.63 -1.63 -2.42
C LEU A 111 4.78 -1.17 -3.63
N MET A 112 4.76 -1.93 -4.73
CA MET A 112 4.02 -1.53 -5.93
C MET A 112 2.50 -1.62 -5.71
N GLU A 113 2.02 -2.64 -5.00
CA GLU A 113 0.60 -2.75 -4.65
C GLU A 113 0.15 -1.63 -3.70
N ILE A 114 1.03 -1.17 -2.81
CA ILE A 114 0.73 -0.08 -1.89
C ILE A 114 0.65 1.27 -2.62
N SER A 115 1.46 1.47 -3.67
CA SER A 115 1.42 2.69 -4.48
C SER A 115 0.17 2.77 -5.37
N CYS A 116 -0.30 1.63 -5.91
CA CYS A 116 -1.52 1.61 -6.73
C CYS A 116 -2.78 2.02 -5.96
N CYS A 117 -2.87 1.72 -4.66
CA CYS A 117 -3.97 2.22 -3.82
C CYS A 117 -3.88 3.72 -3.53
N PHE A 118 -2.67 4.33 -3.50
CA PHE A 118 -2.53 5.77 -3.26
C PHE A 118 -2.76 6.62 -4.52
N TYR A 119 -2.44 6.11 -5.70
CA TYR A 119 -2.64 6.85 -6.95
C TYR A 119 -4.13 7.04 -7.30
N ASN A 120 -4.99 6.08 -6.96
CA ASN A 120 -6.43 6.19 -7.23
C ASN A 120 -7.18 7.14 -6.27
N HIS A 121 -6.74 7.27 -5.00
CA HIS A 121 -7.46 8.14 -4.05
C HIS A 121 -7.14 9.64 -4.23
N HIS A 122 -5.98 9.99 -4.82
CA HIS A 122 -5.64 11.39 -5.09
C HIS A 122 -6.37 11.97 -6.32
N GLN A 123 -7.01 11.14 -7.16
CA GLN A 123 -7.83 11.62 -8.29
C GLN A 123 -9.34 11.70 -8.00
N GLN A 124 -9.79 11.41 -6.78
CA GLN A 124 -11.19 11.61 -6.36
C GLN A 124 -11.38 12.81 -5.41
N ALA A 125 -10.34 13.62 -5.22
CA ALA A 125 -10.38 14.82 -4.36
C ALA A 125 -10.26 16.14 -5.13
N TYR A 126 -10.39 16.12 -6.46
CA TYR A 126 -10.55 17.29 -7.32
C TYR A 126 -11.59 17.02 -8.40
#